data_AF-A0A524CUZ1-F1
#
_entry.id   AF-A0A524CUZ1-F1
#
_cell.length_a   1.000
_cell.length_b   1.000
_cell.length_c   1.000
_cell.angle_alpha   90.00
_cell.angle_beta   90.00
_cell.angle_gamma   90.00
#
_symmetry.space_group_name_H-M   'P 1'
#
loop_
_entity.id
_entity.type
_entity.pdbx_description
1 polymer ?
#
loop_
_entity_poly.entity_id
_entity_poly.type
_entity_poly.pdbx_seq_one_letter_code
_entity_poly.pdbx_strand_id
1 'polypeptide(L)'
;MVLGCVRTDMNVIGVDVGGTFTDVILHISESNRTRVHKVPSTPEAQEKAVTEGIEEILQESEIEGDDIDLIVHGTTVATNAMLERKGADVWLVTTMGLEDVIEIGRQNRADIYDMRAHRAEPLVPRGKRIGVRERVSSEGEVITHLDDGEIDSLVSVLQNGRP
;
A
#
# COMPACT_ATOMS: atom_id res chain seq x y z
N MET A 1 -21.72 -10.66 -11.60
CA MET A 1 -21.75 -9.42 -12.41
C MET A 1 -22.64 -8.43 -11.69
N VAL A 2 -22.11 -7.79 -10.65
CA VAL A 2 -22.80 -6.68 -9.98
C VAL A 2 -22.22 -5.43 -10.63
N LEU A 3 -22.87 -4.94 -11.69
CA LEU A 3 -22.69 -3.55 -12.09
C LEU A 3 -23.35 -2.73 -10.99
N GLY A 4 -22.54 -2.18 -10.08
CA GLY A 4 -22.98 -1.11 -9.20
C GLY A 4 -23.39 0.06 -10.09
N CYS A 5 -24.68 0.35 -10.13
CA CYS A 5 -25.22 1.57 -10.68
C CYS A 5 -24.66 2.72 -9.84
N VAL A 6 -23.64 3.41 -10.35
CA VAL A 6 -23.25 4.71 -9.81
C VAL A 6 -24.45 5.61 -10.00
N ARG A 7 -25.05 6.08 -8.91
CA ARG A 7 -26.08 7.13 -8.97
C ARG A 7 -25.49 8.28 -9.80
N THR A 8 -26.16 8.63 -10.89
CA THR A 8 -25.76 9.77 -11.74
C THR A 8 -25.94 11.12 -11.03
N ASP A 9 -26.63 11.10 -9.88
CA ASP A 9 -26.98 12.25 -9.06
C ASP A 9 -26.01 12.36 -7.87
N MET A 10 -24.70 12.39 -8.13
CA MET A 10 -23.68 12.56 -7.10
C MET A 10 -22.60 13.54 -7.54
N ASN A 11 -22.24 14.48 -6.66
CA ASN A 11 -21.04 15.28 -6.79
C ASN A 11 -19.84 14.48 -6.28
N VAL A 12 -18.84 14.28 -7.13
CA VAL A 12 -17.72 13.39 -6.84
C VAL A 12 -16.41 14.12 -7.01
N ILE A 13 -15.51 13.97 -6.04
CA ILE A 13 -14.13 14.40 -6.16
C ILE A 13 -13.25 13.18 -6.42
N GLY A 14 -12.49 13.19 -7.51
CA GLY A 14 -11.38 12.29 -7.75
C GLY A 14 -10.06 12.98 -7.43
N VAL A 15 -9.16 12.30 -6.74
CA VAL A 15 -7.80 12.77 -6.45
C VAL A 15 -6.81 11.75 -6.99
N ASP A 16 -5.77 12.20 -7.68
CA ASP A 16 -4.61 11.37 -8.04
C ASP A 16 -3.31 12.04 -7.57
N VAL A 17 -2.67 11.45 -6.56
CA VAL A 17 -1.40 11.94 -6.03
C VAL A 17 -0.24 11.33 -6.82
N GLY A 18 0.39 12.18 -7.63
CA GLY A 18 1.63 11.89 -8.34
C GLY A 18 2.88 12.37 -7.59
N GLY A 19 4.05 12.11 -8.18
CA GLY A 19 5.34 12.57 -7.64
C GLY A 19 5.58 14.08 -7.79
N THR A 20 5.08 14.68 -8.87
CA THR A 20 5.28 16.12 -9.17
C THR A 20 4.05 16.96 -8.91
N PHE A 21 2.87 16.41 -9.21
CA PHE A 21 1.59 17.10 -9.08
C PHE A 21 0.54 16.17 -8.49
N THR A 22 -0.42 16.79 -7.80
CA THR A 22 -1.67 16.17 -7.38
C THR A 22 -2.77 16.72 -8.28
N ASP A 23 -3.46 15.81 -8.96
CA ASP A 23 -4.58 16.13 -9.84
C ASP A 23 -5.89 15.94 -9.05
N VAL A 24 -6.73 16.97 -9.03
CA VAL A 24 -8.05 16.96 -8.38
C VAL A 24 -9.13 17.20 -9.44
N ILE A 25 -10.14 16.35 -9.47
CA ILE A 25 -11.22 16.38 -10.46
C ILE A 25 -12.54 16.46 -9.70
N LEU A 26 -13.33 17.49 -9.96
CA LEU A 26 -14.68 17.62 -9.42
C LEU A 26 -15.70 17.35 -10.53
N HIS A 27 -16.57 16.37 -10.32
CA HIS A 27 -17.76 16.16 -11.14
C HIS A 27 -18.97 16.73 -10.41
N ILE A 28 -19.72 17.60 -11.08
CA ILE A 28 -20.93 18.27 -10.58
C ILE A 28 -22.12 17.69 -11.31
N SER A 29 -22.93 16.91 -10.62
CA SER A 29 -24.02 16.17 -11.25
C SER A 29 -25.11 17.07 -11.81
N GLU A 30 -25.58 18.06 -11.04
CA GLU A 30 -26.71 18.92 -11.42
C GLU A 30 -26.50 19.63 -12.77
N SER A 31 -25.25 20.03 -13.04
CA SER A 31 -24.86 20.71 -14.28
C SER A 31 -24.21 19.77 -15.30
N ASN A 32 -23.96 18.53 -14.93
CA ASN A 32 -23.17 17.55 -15.68
C ASN A 32 -21.82 18.13 -16.16
N ARG A 33 -21.13 18.85 -15.26
CA ARG A 33 -19.85 19.51 -15.55
C ARG A 33 -18.72 18.83 -14.79
N THR A 34 -17.54 18.87 -15.38
CA THR A 34 -16.31 18.44 -14.73
C THR A 34 -15.33 19.60 -14.68
N ARG A 35 -14.70 19.77 -13.52
CA ARG A 35 -13.57 20.67 -13.30
C ARG A 35 -12.34 19.85 -12.98
N VAL A 36 -11.19 20.34 -13.42
CA VAL A 36 -9.90 19.74 -13.17
C VAL A 36 -9.02 20.82 -12.61
N HIS A 37 -8.37 20.50 -11.50
CA HIS A 37 -7.42 21.37 -10.83
C HIS A 37 -6.13 20.60 -10.57
N LYS A 38 -5.01 21.32 -10.62
CA LYS A 38 -3.68 20.70 -10.53
C LYS A 38 -2.81 21.54 -9.62
N VAL A 39 -2.36 20.92 -8.53
CA VAL A 39 -1.47 21.56 -7.56
C VAL A 39 -0.13 20.81 -7.49
N PRO A 40 0.99 21.49 -7.22
CA PRO A 40 2.26 20.82 -6.98
C PRO A 40 2.16 19.80 -5.83
N SER A 41 2.72 18.60 -6.03
CA SER A 41 2.80 17.62 -4.95
C SER A 41 3.79 18.07 -3.87
N THR A 42 3.50 17.75 -2.62
CA THR A 42 4.40 17.96 -1.49
C THR A 42 4.88 16.61 -0.96
N PRO A 43 6.03 16.07 -1.39
CA PRO A 43 6.43 14.69 -1.08
C PRO A 43 6.52 14.37 0.42
N GLU A 44 6.88 15.35 1.24
CA GLU A 44 7.00 15.19 2.71
C GLU A 44 5.67 15.37 3.46
N ALA A 45 4.63 15.86 2.77
CA ALA A 45 3.32 16.19 3.34
C ALA A 45 2.23 16.18 2.26
N GLN A 46 1.99 15.01 1.66
CA GLN A 46 1.12 14.87 0.49
C GLN A 46 -0.34 15.17 0.80
N GLU A 47 -0.77 14.95 2.04
CA GLU A 47 -2.08 15.31 2.53
C GLU A 47 -2.37 16.81 2.38
N LYS A 48 -1.34 17.67 2.41
CA LYS A 48 -1.51 19.11 2.22
C LYS A 48 -1.90 19.44 0.79
N ALA A 49 -1.19 18.87 -0.19
CA ALA A 49 -1.51 19.08 -1.61
C ALA A 49 -2.91 18.59 -1.96
N VAL A 50 -3.35 17.46 -1.36
CA VAL A 50 -4.71 16.97 -1.52
C VAL A 50 -5.74 17.94 -0.93
N THR A 51 -5.52 18.40 0.30
CA THR A 51 -6.46 19.28 1.00
C THR A 51 -6.56 20.63 0.29
N GLU A 52 -5.42 21.25 -0.03
CA GLU A 52 -5.34 22.52 -0.78
C GLU A 52 -6.02 22.40 -2.15
N GLY A 53 -5.73 21.34 -2.91
CA GLY A 53 -6.35 21.15 -4.22
C GLY A 53 -7.88 20.94 -4.17
N ILE A 54 -8.39 20.33 -3.10
CA ILE A 54 -9.83 20.19 -2.86
C ILE A 54 -10.46 21.53 -2.46
N GLU A 55 -9.83 22.27 -1.55
CA GLU A 55 -10.32 23.58 -1.11
C GLU A 55 -10.37 24.58 -2.29
N GLU A 56 -9.32 24.62 -3.11
CA GLU A 56 -9.22 25.51 -4.27
C GLU A 56 -10.27 25.17 -5.34
N ILE A 57 -10.46 23.90 -5.70
CA ILE A 57 -11.44 23.51 -6.74
C ILE A 57 -12.89 23.74 -6.30
N LEU A 58 -13.19 23.59 -5.01
CA LEU A 58 -14.50 23.89 -4.43
C LEU A 58 -14.77 25.39 -4.45
N GLN A 59 -13.79 26.19 -4.02
CA GLN A 59 -13.88 27.65 -4.03
C GLN A 59 -14.07 28.21 -5.45
N GLU A 60 -13.32 27.71 -6.44
CA GLU A 60 -13.45 28.12 -7.85
C GLU A 60 -14.77 27.68 -8.49
N SER A 61 -15.40 26.64 -7.95
CA SER A 61 -16.65 26.08 -8.46
C SER A 61 -17.89 26.59 -7.71
N GLU A 62 -17.70 27.38 -6.65
CA GLU A 62 -18.77 27.86 -5.76
C GLU A 62 -19.62 26.71 -5.20
N ILE A 63 -18.96 25.59 -4.83
CA ILE A 63 -19.59 24.41 -4.22
C ILE A 63 -19.13 24.27 -2.77
N GLU A 64 -20.06 24.00 -1.87
CA GLU A 64 -19.76 23.74 -0.46
C GLU A 64 -19.28 22.30 -0.26
N GLY A 65 -18.42 22.07 0.73
CA GLY A 65 -17.91 20.73 1.03
C GLY A 65 -19.02 19.73 1.41
N ASP A 66 -20.10 20.21 2.04
CA ASP A 66 -21.26 19.40 2.42
C ASP A 66 -22.07 18.89 1.21
N ASP A 67 -21.87 19.47 0.02
CA ASP A 67 -22.52 19.06 -1.22
C ASP A 67 -21.77 17.93 -1.96
N ILE A 68 -20.65 17.44 -1.40
CA ILE A 68 -19.84 16.36 -1.99
C ILE A 68 -20.24 15.01 -1.43
N ASP A 69 -20.70 14.11 -2.30
CA ASP A 69 -21.18 12.77 -1.92
C ASP A 69 -20.06 11.74 -1.77
N LEU A 70 -18.97 11.90 -2.52
CA LEU A 70 -17.91 10.90 -2.59
C LEU A 70 -16.55 11.53 -2.92
N ILE A 71 -15.52 11.08 -2.21
CA ILE A 71 -14.12 11.34 -2.55
C ILE A 71 -13.45 10.00 -2.91
N VAL A 72 -12.91 9.92 -4.12
CA VAL A 72 -12.11 8.80 -4.61
C VAL A 72 -10.65 9.22 -4.62
N HIS A 73 -9.85 8.62 -3.75
CA HIS A 73 -8.42 8.93 -3.64
C HIS A 73 -7.56 7.86 -4.29
N GLY A 74 -6.88 8.23 -5.36
CA GLY A 74 -5.80 7.49 -6.02
C GLY A 74 -4.45 8.07 -5.63
N THR A 75 -3.45 7.19 -5.49
CA THR A 75 -2.08 7.61 -5.22
C THR A 75 -1.09 6.62 -5.82
N THR A 76 0.01 7.15 -6.35
CA THR A 76 1.13 6.36 -6.90
C THR A 76 2.22 6.07 -5.86
N VAL A 77 2.03 6.55 -4.63
CA VAL A 77 3.08 6.64 -3.61
C VAL A 77 3.48 5.27 -3.08
N ALA A 78 2.51 4.40 -2.80
CA ALA A 78 2.78 3.04 -2.35
C ALA A 78 3.58 2.25 -3.40
N THR A 79 3.17 2.33 -4.67
CA THR A 79 3.84 1.65 -5.78
C THR A 79 5.28 2.16 -5.97
N ASN A 80 5.46 3.48 -5.95
CA ASN A 80 6.80 4.08 -6.07
C ASN A 80 7.69 3.74 -4.87
N ALA A 81 7.15 3.75 -3.66
CA ALA A 81 7.90 3.33 -2.46
C ALA A 81 8.38 1.87 -2.58
N MET A 82 7.58 0.97 -3.15
CA MET A 82 7.99 -0.41 -3.42
C MET A 82 9.07 -0.50 -4.49
N LEU A 83 8.91 0.21 -5.61
CA LEU A 83 9.88 0.22 -6.72
C LEU A 83 11.23 0.82 -6.31
N GLU A 84 11.22 1.90 -5.53
CA GLU A 84 12.41 2.60 -5.05
C GLU A 84 12.98 2.01 -3.76
N ARG A 85 12.34 0.97 -3.20
CA ARG A 85 12.68 0.37 -1.90
C ARG A 85 12.74 1.38 -0.75
N LYS A 86 11.90 2.41 -0.78
CA LYS A 86 11.77 3.42 0.28
C LYS A 86 10.66 3.06 1.28
N GLY A 87 10.64 1.79 1.69
CA GLY A 87 9.70 1.30 2.70
C GLY A 87 10.22 1.48 4.12
N ALA A 88 9.40 1.12 5.10
CA ALA A 88 9.84 0.99 6.47
C ALA A 88 10.88 -0.13 6.61
N ASP A 89 11.77 0.01 7.60
CA ASP A 89 12.64 -1.09 7.99
C ASP A 89 11.84 -2.14 8.77
N VAL A 90 11.73 -3.35 8.21
CA VAL A 90 10.83 -4.39 8.73
C VAL A 90 11.55 -5.72 8.93
N TRP A 91 11.00 -6.51 9.85
CA TRP A 91 11.38 -7.90 10.08
C TRP A 91 10.28 -8.84 9.58
N LEU A 92 10.67 -10.00 9.06
CA LEU A 92 9.76 -11.06 8.65
C LEU A 92 9.78 -12.16 9.71
N VAL A 93 8.63 -12.43 10.32
CA VAL A 93 8.45 -13.56 11.25
C VAL A 93 7.66 -14.64 10.54
N THR A 94 8.16 -15.87 10.60
CA THR A 94 7.59 -17.04 9.93
C THR A 94 7.60 -18.24 10.85
N THR A 95 6.88 -19.30 10.49
CA THR A 95 7.13 -20.63 11.04
C THR A 95 8.59 -21.02 10.89
N MET A 96 9.20 -21.60 11.93
CA MET A 96 10.56 -22.12 11.87
C MET A 96 10.75 -23.05 10.66
N GLY A 97 11.80 -22.81 9.88
CA GLY A 97 12.10 -23.51 8.63
C GLY A 97 11.45 -22.90 7.38
N LEU A 98 10.64 -21.85 7.50
CA LEU A 98 10.02 -21.11 6.38
C LEU A 98 10.58 -19.69 6.19
N GLU A 99 11.69 -19.37 6.83
CA GLU A 99 12.26 -18.02 6.86
C GLU A 99 12.67 -17.52 5.47
N ASP A 100 12.97 -18.44 4.54
CA ASP A 100 13.38 -18.12 3.16
C ASP A 100 12.25 -18.13 2.15
N VAL A 101 10.99 -18.21 2.60
CA VAL A 101 9.81 -18.30 1.72
C VAL A 101 9.75 -17.15 0.69
N ILE A 102 10.10 -15.91 1.08
CA ILE A 102 10.06 -14.76 0.17
C ILE A 102 11.22 -14.71 -0.83
N GLU A 103 12.31 -15.42 -0.55
CA GLU A 103 13.47 -15.51 -1.43
C GLU A 103 13.34 -16.65 -2.44
N ILE A 104 12.81 -17.78 -1.98
CA ILE A 104 12.42 -18.89 -2.83
C ILE A 104 11.28 -18.43 -3.75
N GLY A 105 10.32 -17.67 -3.21
CA GLY A 105 9.13 -17.23 -3.93
C GLY A 105 8.33 -18.41 -4.50
N ARG A 106 7.60 -18.17 -5.59
CA ARG A 106 6.84 -19.23 -6.29
C ARG A 106 7.60 -19.90 -7.44
N GLN A 107 8.90 -19.61 -7.56
CA GLN A 107 9.73 -20.08 -8.68
C GLN A 107 9.21 -19.65 -10.07
N ASN A 108 8.36 -18.61 -10.13
CA ASN A 108 7.90 -18.02 -11.38
C ASN A 108 9.10 -17.44 -12.15
N ARG A 109 9.26 -17.84 -13.41
CA ARG A 109 10.30 -17.31 -14.32
C ARG A 109 9.61 -16.59 -15.47
N ALA A 110 9.94 -15.32 -15.65
CA ALA A 110 9.47 -14.55 -16.81
C ALA A 110 9.99 -15.19 -18.11
N ASP A 111 11.30 -15.48 -18.15
CA ASP A 111 11.97 -16.15 -19.26
C ASP A 111 12.46 -17.54 -18.82
N ILE A 112 11.68 -18.59 -19.12
CA ILE A 112 11.92 -19.97 -18.63
C ILE A 112 13.30 -20.51 -19.06
N TYR A 113 13.81 -20.08 -20.22
CA TYR A 113 15.05 -20.57 -20.82
C TYR A 113 16.29 -19.71 -20.52
N ASP A 114 16.15 -18.57 -19.85
CA ASP A 114 17.31 -17.77 -19.47
C ASP A 114 17.97 -18.33 -18.20
N MET A 115 19.08 -19.05 -18.38
CA MET A 115 19.89 -19.60 -17.28
C MET A 115 20.66 -18.51 -16.50
N ARG A 116 20.71 -17.27 -17.01
CA ARG A 116 21.36 -16.12 -16.36
C ARG A 116 20.35 -15.16 -15.74
N ALA A 117 19.07 -15.52 -15.67
CA ALA A 117 18.05 -14.68 -15.08
C ALA A 117 18.39 -14.36 -13.61
N HIS A 118 18.45 -13.07 -13.29
CA HIS A 118 18.65 -12.60 -11.92
C HIS A 118 17.29 -12.37 -11.26
N ARG A 119 17.13 -12.90 -10.05
CA ARG A 119 15.92 -12.63 -9.25
C ARG A 119 16.04 -11.27 -8.60
N ALA A 120 14.92 -10.57 -8.49
CA ALA A 120 14.85 -9.38 -7.65
C ALA A 120 15.22 -9.77 -6.21
N GLU A 121 16.01 -8.92 -5.56
CA GLU A 121 16.34 -9.13 -4.15
C GLU A 121 15.06 -9.18 -3.30
N PRO A 122 14.99 -9.99 -2.25
CA PRO A 122 13.82 -10.00 -1.38
C PRO A 122 13.61 -8.65 -0.69
N LEU A 123 12.36 -8.34 -0.31
CA LEU A 123 12.03 -7.10 0.40
C LEU A 123 12.67 -7.05 1.80
N VAL A 124 12.77 -8.20 2.47
CA VAL A 124 13.39 -8.33 3.79
C VAL A 124 14.70 -9.11 3.63
N PRO A 125 15.85 -8.58 4.05
CA PRO A 125 17.13 -9.29 3.94
C PRO A 125 17.17 -10.50 4.87
N ARG A 126 17.98 -11.52 4.54
CA ARG A 126 18.08 -12.79 5.31
C ARG A 126 18.27 -12.58 6.82
N GLY A 127 19.12 -11.62 7.21
CA GLY A 127 19.39 -11.31 8.61
C GLY A 127 18.22 -10.69 9.38
N LYS A 128 17.11 -10.36 8.71
CA LYS A 128 15.87 -9.85 9.32
C LYS A 128 14.68 -10.81 9.17
N ARG A 129 14.95 -12.09 8.95
CA ARG A 129 13.94 -13.14 8.85
C ARG A 129 14.11 -14.11 10.00
N ILE A 130 13.07 -14.29 10.80
CA ILE A 130 13.09 -15.09 12.02
C ILE A 130 12.03 -16.18 11.93
N GLY A 131 12.43 -17.40 12.25
CA GLY A 131 11.54 -18.52 12.44
C GLY A 131 11.16 -18.65 13.90
N VAL A 132 9.86 -18.76 14.19
CA VAL A 132 9.35 -19.10 15.52
C VAL A 132 8.83 -20.53 15.53
N ARG A 133 9.03 -21.24 16.64
CA ARG A 133 8.57 -22.62 16.79
C ARG A 133 7.07 -22.67 17.06
N GLU A 134 6.30 -22.61 16.00
CA GLU A 134 4.86 -22.87 15.98
C GLU A 134 4.51 -23.80 14.81
N ARG A 135 3.31 -24.38 14.79
CA ARG A 135 2.75 -24.97 13.58
C ARG A 135 1.22 -25.04 13.62
N VAL A 136 0.58 -24.64 12.53
CA VAL A 136 -0.86 -24.86 12.25
C VAL A 136 -1.05 -25.70 10.99
N SER A 137 -2.03 -26.60 10.99
CA SER A 137 -2.39 -27.45 9.84
C SER A 137 -3.23 -26.70 8.80
N SER A 138 -3.46 -27.31 7.64
CA SER A 138 -4.35 -26.78 6.60
C SER A 138 -5.82 -26.68 7.05
N GLU A 139 -6.21 -27.48 8.03
CA GLU A 139 -7.55 -27.53 8.63
C GLU A 139 -7.70 -26.54 9.80
N GLY A 140 -6.62 -25.81 10.14
CA GLY A 140 -6.60 -24.87 11.26
C GLY A 140 -6.28 -25.51 12.62
N GLU A 141 -5.88 -26.79 12.65
CA GLU A 141 -5.49 -27.45 13.89
C GLU A 141 -4.09 -27.01 14.33
N VAL A 142 -3.94 -26.67 15.61
CA VAL A 142 -2.62 -26.32 16.17
C VAL A 142 -1.83 -27.60 16.42
N ILE A 143 -0.73 -27.79 15.68
CA ILE A 143 0.18 -28.92 15.82
C ILE A 143 1.25 -28.59 16.86
N THR A 144 1.79 -27.37 16.81
CA THR A 144 2.74 -26.84 17.78
C THR A 144 2.28 -25.46 18.21
N HIS A 145 1.98 -25.28 19.49
CA HIS A 145 1.62 -23.98 20.03
C HIS A 145 2.83 -23.03 20.00
N LEU A 146 2.57 -21.78 19.66
CA LEU A 146 3.52 -20.70 19.94
C LEU A 146 3.57 -20.52 21.47
N ASP A 147 4.75 -20.67 22.06
CA ASP A 147 4.96 -20.47 23.48
C ASP A 147 5.51 -19.07 23.81
N ASP A 148 5.27 -18.62 25.05
CA ASP A 148 5.67 -17.29 25.51
C ASP A 148 7.20 -17.09 25.47
N GLY A 149 7.99 -18.16 25.62
CA GLY A 149 9.45 -18.08 25.57
C GLY A 149 9.98 -17.80 24.16
N GLU A 150 9.34 -18.34 23.12
CA GLU A 150 9.60 -17.99 21.73
C GLU A 150 9.24 -16.53 21.45
N ILE A 151 8.11 -16.05 21.99
CA ILE A 151 7.69 -14.65 21.86
C ILE A 151 8.70 -13.71 22.53
N ASP A 152 9.10 -14.02 23.77
CA ASP A 152 10.07 -13.21 24.52
C ASP A 152 11.42 -13.15 23.80
N SER A 153 11.87 -14.29 23.26
CA SER A 153 13.09 -14.38 22.47
C SER A 153 13.02 -13.53 21.19
N LEU A 154 11.89 -13.61 20.47
CA LEU A 154 11.63 -12.79 19.29
C LEU A 154 11.65 -11.30 19.63
N VAL A 155 10.90 -10.88 20.66
CA VAL A 155 10.84 -9.47 21.08
C VAL A 155 12.23 -8.95 21.45
N SER A 156 13.03 -9.74 22.16
CA SER A 156 14.41 -9.41 22.50
C SER A 156 15.28 -9.19 21.26
N VAL A 157 15.21 -10.07 20.27
CA VAL A 157 15.92 -9.92 18.99
C VAL A 157 15.52 -8.63 18.27
N LEU A 158 14.21 -8.37 18.17
CA LEU A 158 13.67 -7.19 17.49
C LEU A 158 14.10 -5.88 18.16
N GLN A 159 14.11 -5.82 19.50
CA GLN A 159 14.54 -4.65 20.27
C GLN A 159 16.04 -4.38 20.17
N ASN A 160 16.86 -5.45 20.13
CA ASN A 160 18.31 -5.34 20.07
C ASN A 160 18.86 -5.13 18.64
N GLY A 161 18.00 -5.23 17.62
CA GLY A 161 18.37 -5.05 16.21
C GLY A 161 19.40 -6.08 15.70
N ARG A 162 19.52 -7.21 16.40
CA ARG A 162 20.50 -8.27 16.12
C ARG A 162 19.80 -9.63 16.11
N PRO A 163 19.86 -10.38 15.00
CA PRO A 163 19.37 -11.76 14.96
C PRO A 163 20.17 -12.67 15.90
#